data_AF-A0A6I6WW55-F1
#
_entry.id   AF-A0A6I6WW55-F1
#
_cell.length_a   1.000
_cell.length_b   1.000
_cell.length_c   1.000
_cell.angle_alpha   90.00
_cell.angle_beta   90.00
_cell.angle_gamma   90.00
#
_symmetry.space_group_name_H-M   'P 1'
#
loop_
_entity.id
_entity.type
_entity.pdbx_description
1 polymer ?
#
loop_
_entity_poly.entity_id
_entity_poly.type
_entity_poly.pdbx_seq_one_letter_code
_entity_poly.pdbx_strand_id
1 'polypeptide(L)' 'MATIYSPVPGYTGPGPGGVPLVDGCGETDDPRVIAYARRHGYHIETTPVPAPPRRPRQRKE' A
#
# COMPACT_ATOMS: atom_id res chain seq x y z
N MET A 1 4.23 -3.98 1.53
CA MET A 1 3.49 -3.09 2.43
C MET A 1 3.06 -1.86 1.66
N ALA A 2 1.95 -1.26 2.05
CA ALA A 2 1.42 -0.04 1.46
C ALA A 2 0.83 0.86 2.55
N THR A 3 0.98 2.16 2.37
CA THR A 3 0.37 3.18 3.22
C THR A 3 -0.89 3.68 2.54
N ILE A 4 -2.00 3.64 3.27
CA ILE A 4 -3.32 4.14 2.88
C ILE A 4 -3.49 5.53 3.47
N TYR A 5 -3.86 6.47 2.61
CA TYR A 5 -4.23 7.84 2.99
C TYR A 5 -5.72 8.05 2.75
N SER A 6 -6.40 8.47 3.81
CA SER A 6 -7.80 8.90 3.83
C SER A 6 -7.98 10.17 2.99
N PRO A 7 -9.07 10.27 2.21
CA PRO A 7 -9.43 11.53 1.56
C PRO A 7 -9.89 12.61 2.55
N VAL A 8 -10.24 12.22 3.78
CA VAL A 8 -10.61 13.14 4.86
C VAL A 8 -9.36 13.48 5.68
N PRO A 9 -8.88 14.75 5.65
CA PRO A 9 -7.71 15.16 6.41
C PRO A 9 -7.93 14.95 7.92
N GLY A 10 -6.91 14.41 8.61
CA GLY A 10 -6.95 14.20 10.06
C GLY A 10 -7.89 13.10 10.54
N TYR A 11 -8.48 12.31 9.64
CA TYR A 11 -9.38 11.23 10.04
C TYR A 11 -8.67 10.19 10.90
N THR A 12 -9.18 9.95 12.10
CA THR A 12 -8.69 8.91 13.00
C THR A 12 -9.83 7.96 13.33
N GLY A 13 -9.67 6.68 13.01
CA GLY A 13 -10.74 5.69 13.16
C GLY A 13 -10.57 4.43 12.33
N PRO A 14 -11.61 3.59 12.26
CA PRO A 14 -11.59 2.36 11.46
C PRO A 14 -11.52 2.67 9.96
N GLY A 15 -10.48 2.18 9.31
CA GLY A 15 -10.27 2.29 7.87
C GLY A 15 -10.66 1.02 7.10
N PRO A 16 -10.32 0.98 5.79
CA PRO A 16 -10.56 -0.16 4.93
C PRO A 16 -10.09 -1.49 5.53
N GLY A 17 -10.95 -2.51 5.51
CA GLY A 17 -10.60 -3.85 6.01
C GLY A 17 -10.26 -3.91 7.50
N GLY A 18 -10.65 -2.89 8.29
CA GLY A 18 -10.30 -2.79 9.70
C GLY A 18 -8.92 -2.21 9.98
N VAL A 19 -8.22 -1.70 8.96
CA VAL A 19 -6.93 -1.01 9.14
C VAL A 19 -7.18 0.28 9.93
N PRO A 20 -6.60 0.46 11.12
CA PRO A 20 -6.75 1.70 11.86
C PRO A 20 -6.06 2.84 11.10
N LEU A 21 -6.79 3.93 10.89
CA LEU A 21 -6.26 5.18 10.37
C LEU A 21 -5.97 6.12 11.54
N VAL A 22 -4.81 6.76 11.52
CA VAL A 22 -4.37 7.79 12.48
C VAL A 22 -3.90 8.98 11.66
N ASP A 23 -4.48 10.15 11.92
CA ASP A 23 -4.20 11.38 11.16
C ASP A 23 -4.35 11.20 9.63
N GLY A 24 -5.35 10.41 9.24
CA GLY A 24 -5.64 10.06 7.86
C GLY A 24 -4.72 8.98 7.27
N CYS A 25 -3.79 8.40 8.01
CA CYS A 25 -2.83 7.42 7.49
C CYS A 25 -2.98 6.05 8.17
N GLY A 26 -2.81 4.97 7.41
CA GLY A 26 -2.74 3.62 7.98
C GLY A 26 -2.00 2.65 7.07
N GLU A 27 -1.26 1.72 7.66
CA GLU A 27 -0.42 0.78 6.92
C GLU A 27 -1.09 -0.59 6.81
N THR A 28 -0.96 -1.21 5.65
CA THR A 28 -1.41 -2.58 5.43
C THR A 28 -0.53 -3.31 4.42
N ASP A 29 -0.37 -4.61 4.60
CA ASP A 29 0.19 -5.52 3.61
C ASP A 29 -0.88 -6.36 2.90
N ASP A 30 -2.15 -6.29 3.32
CA ASP A 30 -3.21 -7.10 2.72
C ASP A 30 -3.56 -6.58 1.31
N PRO A 31 -3.29 -7.37 0.25
CA PRO A 31 -3.55 -6.96 -1.12
C PRO A 31 -5.03 -6.71 -1.41
N ARG A 32 -5.96 -7.35 -0.67
CA ARG A 32 -7.41 -7.11 -0.80
C ARG A 32 -7.78 -5.74 -0.29
N VAL A 33 -7.23 -5.34 0.85
CA VAL A 33 -7.47 -4.02 1.45
C VAL A 33 -6.89 -2.92 0.54
N ILE A 34 -5.67 -3.12 0.03
CA ILE A 34 -5.04 -2.22 -0.93
C ILE A 34 -5.92 -2.06 -2.18
N ALA A 35 -6.39 -3.16 -2.77
CA ALA A 35 -7.24 -3.12 -3.96
C ALA A 35 -8.59 -2.42 -3.70
N TYR A 36 -9.21 -2.66 -2.55
CA TYR A 36 -10.42 -1.97 -2.13
C TYR A 36 -10.19 -0.47 -1.99
N ALA A 37 -9.16 -0.08 -1.24
CA ALA A 37 -8.84 1.31 -0.97
C ALA A 37 -8.59 2.09 -2.27
N ARG A 38 -7.83 1.51 -3.23
CA ARG A 38 -7.63 2.10 -4.57
C ARG A 38 -8.93 2.33 -5.34
N ARG A 39 -9.89 1.38 -5.28
CA ARG A 39 -11.17 1.49 -5.99
C ARG A 39 -12.11 2.52 -5.37
N HIS A 40 -11.98 2.77 -4.07
CA HIS A 40 -12.85 3.67 -3.30
C HIS A 40 -12.28 5.08 -3.12
N GLY A 41 -11.20 5.44 -3.82
CA GLY A 41 -10.67 6.80 -3.84
C GLY A 41 -9.68 7.14 -2.71
N TYR A 42 -9.18 6.14 -1.99
CA TYR A 42 -8.06 6.34 -1.06
C TYR A 42 -6.77 6.49 -1.86
N HIS A 43 -5.88 7.36 -1.39
CA HIS A 43 -4.55 7.48 -1.95
C HIS A 43 -3.65 6.39 -1.35
N ILE A 44 -2.87 5.70 -2.18
CA ILE A 44 -2.10 4.52 -1.78
C ILE A 44 -0.66 4.70 -2.20
N GLU A 45 0.25 4.77 -1.23
CA GLU A 45 1.68 4.69 -1.47
C GLU A 45 2.15 3.26 -1.23
N THR A 46 2.47 2.56 -2.31
CA THR A 46 3.16 1.27 -2.22
C THR A 46 4.65 1.51 -2.16
N THR A 47 5.31 1.19 -1.05
CA THR A 47 6.77 1.10 -1.03
C THR A 47 7.16 -0.16 -1.83
N PRO A 48 7.80 -0.03 -3.00
CA PRO A 48 8.27 -1.20 -3.71
C PRO A 48 9.36 -1.86 -2.85
N VAL A 49 9.13 -3.11 -2.43
CA VAL A 49 10.24 -3.95 -1.96
C VAL A 49 11.25 -3.97 -3.12
N PRO A 50 12.51 -3.54 -2.92
CA PRO A 50 13.47 -3.53 -4.00
C PRO A 50 13.53 -4.93 -4.58
N ALA A 51 13.19 -5.03 -5.88
CA ALA A 51 13.25 -6.30 -6.58
C ALA A 51 14.67 -6.86 -6.37
N PRO A 52 14.82 -8.16 -6.01
CA PRO A 52 16.16 -8.73 -5.93
C PRO A 52 16.85 -8.47 -7.27
N PRO A 53 18.14 -8.05 -7.25
CA PRO A 53 18.83 -7.70 -8.48
C PRO A 53 18.69 -8.88 -9.43
N ARG A 54 18.00 -8.67 -10.56
CA ARG A 54 17.92 -9.66 -11.62
C ARG A 54 19.35 -9.86 -12.09
N ARG A 55 20.02 -10.95 -11.67
CA ARG A 55 21.31 -11.33 -12.24
C ARG A 55 21.11 -11.35 -13.76
N PRO A 56 21.88 -10.59 -14.54
CA PRO A 56 21.82 -10.73 -15.98
C PRO A 56 22.11 -12.20 -16.28
N ARG A 57 21.19 -12.87 -16.97
CA ARG A 57 21.41 -14.22 -17.46
C ARG A 57 22.65 -14.13 -18.33
N GLN A 58 23.78 -14.65 -17.86
CA GLN A 58 24.96 -14.84 -18.70
C GLN A 58 24.50 -15.73 -19.84
N ARG A 59 24.33 -15.13 -21.01
CA ARG A 59 24.18 -15.85 -22.27
C ARG A 59 25.52 -16.56 -22.46
N LYS A 60 25.58 -17.84 -22.14
CA LYS A 60 26.73 -18.68 -22.39
C LYS A 60 26.71 -19.03 -23.88
N GLU A 61 27.79 -18.61 -24.56
CA GLU A 61 28.32 -19.03 -25.87
C GLU A 61 27.30 -19.28 -27.00
#